data_AF-A0A6A4QF62-F1
#
_entry.id   AF-A0A6A4QF62-F1
#
_cell.length_a   1.000
_cell.length_b   1.000
_cell.length_c   1.000
_cell.angle_alpha   90.00
_cell.angle_beta   90.00
_cell.angle_gamma   90.00
#
_symmetry.space_group_name_H-M   'P 1'
#
loop_
_entity.id
_entity.type
_entity.pdbx_description
1 polymer ?
#
loop_
_entity_poly.entity_id
_entity_poly.type
_entity_poly.pdbx_seq_one_letter_code
_entity_poly.pdbx_strand_id
1 'polypeptide(L)'
;MISLMQLFNILQDKYLQKVHFSQLGVPLPEFMQIDDLEGAKKAGELFGYPLMIKSRRLAYDGRGNAVAKSKEELPSAVDALGGFHHGLYVEKWAPFVKVNIISKICH
;
A
#
# COMPACT_ATOMS: atom_id res chain seq x y z
N MET A 1 1.34 -19.05 -17.82
CA MET A 1 0.09 -18.34 -18.20
C MET A 1 -0.76 -18.18 -16.96
N ILE A 2 -1.29 -16.99 -16.70
CA ILE A 2 -2.19 -16.72 -15.56
C ILE A 2 -3.61 -17.14 -15.97
N SER A 3 -4.33 -17.84 -15.10
CA SER A 3 -5.74 -18.20 -15.35
C SER A 3 -6.68 -17.00 -15.22
N LEU A 4 -7.88 -17.10 -15.79
CA LEU A 4 -8.91 -16.04 -15.71
C LEU A 4 -9.28 -15.71 -14.24
N MET A 5 -9.38 -16.73 -13.39
CA MET A 5 -9.66 -16.55 -11.96
C MET A 5 -8.53 -15.81 -11.23
N GLN A 6 -7.28 -16.13 -11.53
CA GLN A 6 -6.12 -15.43 -10.97
C GLN A 6 -6.06 -13.97 -11.44
N LEU A 7 -6.37 -13.71 -12.72
CA LEU A 7 -6.42 -12.36 -13.26
C LEU A 7 -7.43 -11.47 -12.51
N PHE A 8 -8.64 -11.98 -12.25
CA PHE A 8 -9.67 -11.23 -11.53
C PHE A 8 -9.19 -10.85 -10.11
N ASN A 9 -8.55 -11.77 -9.40
CA ASN A 9 -8.01 -11.51 -8.06
C ASN A 9 -6.92 -10.43 -8.08
N ILE A 10 -6.03 -10.47 -9.06
CA ILE A 10 -4.99 -9.44 -9.24
C ILE A 10 -5.64 -8.08 -9.50
N LEU A 11 -6.63 -8.00 -10.38
CA LEU A 11 -7.26 -6.72 -10.72
C LEU A 11 -7.98 -6.05 -9.54
N GLN A 12 -8.50 -6.81 -8.58
CA GLN A 12 -9.23 -6.28 -7.42
C GLN A 12 -8.32 -5.93 -6.22
N ASP A 13 -7.08 -6.41 -6.19
CA ASP A 13 -6.19 -6.30 -5.04
C ASP A 13 -4.86 -5.61 -5.43
N LYS A 14 -4.72 -4.33 -5.04
CA LYS A 14 -3.56 -3.49 -5.38
C LYS A 14 -2.23 -4.08 -4.89
N TYR A 15 -2.24 -4.80 -3.78
CA TYR A 15 -1.03 -5.47 -3.29
C TYR A 15 -0.64 -6.62 -4.22
N LEU A 16 -1.60 -7.45 -4.64
CA LEU A 16 -1.33 -8.52 -5.61
C LEU A 16 -0.87 -7.99 -6.97
N GLN A 17 -1.37 -6.82 -7.40
CA GLN A 17 -0.85 -6.14 -8.60
C GLN A 17 0.64 -5.81 -8.45
N LYS A 18 1.02 -5.22 -7.31
CA LYS A 18 2.42 -4.88 -7.02
C LYS A 18 3.32 -6.12 -6.99
N VAL A 19 2.87 -7.19 -6.32
CA VAL A 19 3.58 -8.49 -6.31
C VAL A 19 3.76 -9.00 -7.73
N HIS A 20 2.70 -8.99 -8.54
CA HIS A 20 2.75 -9.46 -9.91
C HIS A 20 3.70 -8.64 -10.78
N PHE A 21 3.63 -7.31 -10.72
CA PHE A 21 4.52 -6.42 -11.47
C PHE A 21 5.98 -6.52 -11.02
N SER A 22 6.23 -6.71 -9.72
CA SER A 22 7.58 -6.94 -9.19
C SER A 22 8.20 -8.23 -9.75
N GLN A 23 7.42 -9.31 -9.87
CA GLN A 23 7.87 -10.56 -10.50
C GLN A 23 8.20 -10.40 -12.00
N LEU A 24 7.59 -9.41 -12.65
CA LEU A 24 7.88 -9.05 -14.05
C LEU A 24 9.03 -8.03 -14.19
N GLY A 25 9.69 -7.66 -13.09
CA GLY A 25 10.82 -6.73 -13.10
C GLY A 25 10.42 -5.26 -13.30
N VAL A 26 9.15 -4.90 -13.13
CA VAL A 26 8.72 -3.50 -13.17
C VAL A 26 9.30 -2.76 -11.95
N PRO A 27 10.00 -1.62 -12.14
CA PRO A 27 10.49 -0.82 -11.03
C PRO A 27 9.33 -0.29 -10.18
N LEU A 28 9.35 -0.60 -8.89
CA LEU A 28 8.32 -0.19 -7.92
C LEU A 28 9.00 0.31 -6.64
N PRO A 29 8.37 1.25 -5.89
CA PRO A 29 8.82 1.55 -4.54
C PRO A 29 8.71 0.29 -3.68
N GLU A 30 9.60 0.16 -2.69
CA GLU A 30 9.55 -0.92 -1.71
C GLU A 30 8.17 -0.96 -1.05
N PHE A 31 7.59 -2.16 -0.96
CA PHE A 31 6.24 -2.34 -0.45
C PHE A 31 6.12 -3.63 0.37
N MET A 32 5.22 -3.63 1.36
CA MET A 32 5.05 -4.72 2.30
C MET A 32 3.59 -4.82 2.74
N GLN A 33 3.04 -6.04 2.82
CA GLN A 33 1.73 -6.27 3.45
C GLN A 33 1.86 -6.11 4.97
N ILE A 34 0.85 -5.50 5.58
CA ILE A 34 0.79 -5.34 7.04
C ILE A 34 -0.55 -5.88 7.54
N ASP A 35 -0.49 -6.87 8.43
CA ASP A 35 -1.67 -7.55 8.97
C ASP A 35 -2.01 -7.12 10.40
N ASP A 36 -1.07 -6.45 11.08
CA ASP A 36 -1.23 -5.91 12.42
C ASP A 36 -0.28 -4.72 12.66
N LEU A 37 -0.38 -4.15 13.86
CA LEU A 37 0.41 -2.98 14.26
C LEU A 37 1.91 -3.30 14.38
N GLU A 38 2.29 -4.53 14.73
CA GLU A 38 3.70 -4.92 14.82
C GLU A 38 4.32 -5.04 13.43
N GLY A 39 3.59 -5.58 12.46
CA GLY A 39 3.96 -5.57 11.04
C GLY A 39 4.12 -4.15 10.51
N ALA A 40 3.23 -3.23 10.88
CA ALA A 40 3.34 -1.82 10.53
C ALA A 40 4.58 -1.15 11.14
N LYS A 41 4.89 -1.43 12.42
CA LYS A 41 6.11 -0.95 13.09
C LYS A 41 7.38 -1.46 12.40
N LYS A 42 7.42 -2.76 12.08
CA LYS A 42 8.53 -3.39 11.36
C LYS A 42 8.73 -2.77 9.98
N ALA A 43 7.65 -2.45 9.27
CA ALA A 43 7.78 -1.75 8.00
C ALA A 43 8.38 -0.35 8.17
N GLY A 44 8.05 0.35 9.26
CA GLY A 44 8.69 1.62 9.62
C GLY A 44 10.18 1.51 9.90
N GLU A 45 10.62 0.42 10.52
CA GLU A 45 12.05 0.13 10.73
C GLU A 45 12.79 -0.17 9.42
N LEU A 46 12.13 -0.86 8.48
CA LEU A 46 12.72 -1.25 7.19
C LEU A 46 12.75 -0.11 6.17
N PHE A 47 11.65 0.64 6.05
CA PHE A 47 11.49 1.65 5.00
C PHE A 47 11.79 3.07 5.46
N GLY A 48 11.80 3.30 6.77
CA GLY A 48 11.83 4.64 7.36
C GLY A 48 10.47 5.33 7.28
N TYR A 49 10.33 6.40 8.06
CA TYR A 49 9.15 7.28 8.01
C TYR A 49 9.43 8.52 7.13
N PRO A 50 8.40 9.11 6.49
CA PRO A 50 6.99 8.70 6.55
C PRO A 50 6.71 7.39 5.80
N LEU A 51 5.62 6.72 6.17
CA LEU A 51 5.07 5.57 5.46
C LEU A 51 3.77 5.95 4.77
N MET A 52 3.57 5.43 3.55
CA MET A 52 2.28 5.50 2.86
C MET A 52 1.54 4.18 3.06
N ILE A 53 0.48 4.19 3.88
CA ILE A 53 -0.39 3.05 4.13
C ILE A 53 -1.55 3.08 3.13
N LYS A 54 -1.90 1.93 2.56
CA LYS A 54 -2.94 1.84 1.52
C LYS A 54 -3.85 0.64 1.75
N SER A 55 -5.14 0.83 1.46
CA SER A 55 -6.09 -0.27 1.38
C SER A 55 -5.79 -1.13 0.15
N ARG A 56 -5.79 -2.45 0.33
CA ARG A 56 -5.57 -3.42 -0.76
C ARG A 56 -6.71 -3.41 -1.77
N ARG A 57 -7.94 -3.30 -1.28
CA ARG A 57 -9.18 -3.37 -2.07
C ARG A 57 -10.04 -2.15 -1.82
N LEU A 58 -10.96 -1.88 -2.75
CA LEU A 58 -12.11 -0.97 -2.58
C LEU A 58 -11.78 0.36 -1.87
N ALA A 59 -11.21 1.31 -2.60
CA ALA A 59 -11.05 2.68 -2.10
C ALA A 59 -12.34 3.47 -2.35
N TYR A 60 -13.23 3.57 -1.37
CA TYR A 60 -14.42 4.41 -1.46
C TYR A 60 -14.05 5.89 -1.25
N ASP A 61 -14.55 6.76 -2.13
CA ASP A 61 -14.47 8.23 -2.05
C ASP A 61 -13.08 8.84 -1.74
N GLY A 62 -12.01 8.24 -2.26
CA GLY A 62 -10.65 8.79 -2.14
C GLY A 62 -9.93 8.54 -0.81
N ARG A 63 -10.49 7.72 0.09
CA ARG A 63 -9.92 7.39 1.41
C ARG A 63 -9.08 6.10 1.43
N GLY A 64 -8.51 5.70 0.30
CA GLY A 64 -7.75 4.45 0.20
C GLY A 64 -6.27 4.53 0.60
N ASN A 65 -5.81 5.69 1.04
CA ASN A 65 -4.43 5.93 1.43
C ASN A 65 -4.38 6.80 2.70
N ALA A 66 -3.43 6.52 3.58
CA ALA A 66 -3.15 7.29 4.78
C ALA A 66 -1.63 7.41 4.97
N VAL A 67 -1.18 8.53 5.51
CA VAL A 67 0.25 8.76 5.78
C VAL A 67 0.49 8.64 7.28
N ALA A 68 1.51 7.86 7.66
CA ALA A 68 2.03 7.85 9.02
C ALA A 68 3.43 8.47 9.00
N LYS A 69 3.60 9.63 9.63
CA LYS A 69 4.89 10.35 9.67
C LYS A 69 5.82 9.85 10.77
N SER A 70 5.29 9.08 11.72
CA SER A 70 6.05 8.45 12.78
C SER A 70 5.39 7.14 13.23
N LYS A 71 6.07 6.43 14.12
CA LYS A 71 5.58 5.19 14.74
C LYS A 71 4.29 5.42 15.54
N GLU A 72 4.18 6.59 16.16
CA GLU A 72 3.05 6.97 17.01
C GLU A 72 1.79 7.29 16.18
N GLU A 73 1.95 7.68 14.91
CA GLU A 73 0.83 7.95 14.00
C GLU A 73 0.24 6.68 13.36
N LEU A 74 0.92 5.54 13.45
CA LEU A 74 0.48 4.27 12.84
C LEU A 74 -0.95 3.86 13.20
N PRO A 75 -1.37 3.87 14.49
CA PRO A 75 -2.73 3.46 14.85
C PRO A 75 -3.79 4.34 14.18
N SER A 76 -3.60 5.66 14.22
CA SER A 76 -4.52 6.63 13.62
C SER A 76 -4.61 6.47 12.10
N ALA A 77 -3.46 6.28 11.42
CA ALA A 77 -3.43 6.07 9.98
C ALA A 77 -4.09 4.75 9.55
N VAL A 78 -3.97 3.69 10.36
CA VAL A 78 -4.66 2.42 10.14
C VAL A 78 -6.17 2.55 10.37
N ASP A 79 -6.59 3.22 11.43
CA ASP A 79 -8.00 3.45 11.74
C ASP A 79 -8.69 4.28 10.66
N ALA A 80 -8.00 5.27 10.08
CA ALA A 80 -8.49 6.05 8.95
C ALA A 80 -8.82 5.21 7.71
N LEU A 81 -8.23 4.02 7.60
CA LEU A 81 -8.47 3.04 6.53
C LEU A 81 -9.43 1.92 6.92
N GLY A 82 -10.05 2.02 8.10
CA GLY A 82 -10.98 1.02 8.63
C GLY A 82 -10.30 -0.17 9.30
N GLY A 83 -8.99 -0.10 9.59
CA GLY A 83 -8.27 -1.15 10.30
C GLY A 83 -7.80 -2.32 9.41
N PHE A 84 -6.99 -3.20 10.01
CA PHE A 84 -6.29 -4.28 9.31
C PHE A 84 -7.19 -5.31 8.62
N HIS A 85 -8.40 -5.53 9.12
CA HIS A 85 -9.32 -6.53 8.55
C HIS A 85 -9.78 -6.21 7.12
N HIS A 86 -9.64 -4.96 6.67
CA HIS A 86 -9.88 -4.56 5.28
C HIS A 86 -8.72 -4.90 4.33
N GLY A 87 -7.60 -5.39 4.88
CA GLY A 87 -6.37 -5.69 4.15
C GLY A 87 -5.61 -4.42 3.80
N LEU A 88 -4.46 -4.23 4.44
CA LEU A 88 -3.59 -3.08 4.24
C LEU A 88 -2.22 -3.49 3.73
N TYR A 89 -1.55 -2.57 3.06
CA TYR A 89 -0.12 -2.67 2.75
C TYR A 89 0.51 -1.28 2.85
N VAL A 90 1.83 -1.24 2.95
CA VAL A 90 2.58 0.01 2.98
C VAL A 90 3.53 0.09 1.81
N GLU A 91 3.79 1.31 1.38
CA GLU A 91 4.87 1.66 0.48
C GLU A 91 5.85 2.59 1.20
N LYS A 92 7.14 2.41 0.93
CA LYS A 92 8.15 3.39 1.28
C LYS A 92 7.80 4.73 0.64
N TRP A 93 7.90 5.80 1.42
CA TRP A 93 7.62 7.12 0.89
C TRP A 93 8.59 7.48 -0.22
N ALA A 94 8.03 7.84 -1.37
CA ALA A 94 8.78 8.35 -2.50
C ALA A 94 8.33 9.79 -2.76
N PRO A 95 9.27 10.76 -2.87
CA PRO A 95 8.93 12.11 -3.29
C PRO A 95 8.33 12.06 -4.70
N PHE A 96 7.17 12.71 -4.86
CA PHE A 96 6.44 12.69 -6.12
C PHE A 96 7.21 13.46 -7.21
N VAL A 97 7.44 12.80 -8.35
CA VAL A 97 7.75 13.45 -9.62
C VAL A 97 6.57 13.23 -10.55
N LYS A 98 5.96 14.31 -11.03
CA LYS A 98 4.75 14.28 -11.85
C LYS A 98 5.04 13.65 -13.21
N VAL A 99 4.79 12.36 -13.33
CA VAL A 99 4.66 11.67 -14.62
C VAL A 99 3.21 11.22 -14.77
N ASN A 100 2.59 11.56 -15.90
CA ASN A 100 1.17 11.34 -16.20
C ASN A 100 0.87 9.83 -16.31
N ILE A 101 0.73 9.15 -15.18
CA ILE A 101 0.12 7.82 -15.10
C ILE A 101 -0.76 7.83 -13.84
N ILE A 102 -2.01 7.44 -14.03
CA ILE A 102 -3.14 7.66 -13.14
C ILE A 102 -2.91 7.00 -11.78
N SER A 103 -2.66 7.80 -10.74
CA SER A 103 -2.98 7.51 -9.34
C SER A 103 -2.68 8.75 -8.50
N LYS A 104 -3.64 9.22 -7.71
CA LYS A 104 -3.40 10.20 -6.63
C LYS A 104 -2.37 9.58 -5.67
N ILE A 105 -1.11 9.95 -5.83
CA ILE A 105 0.01 9.54 -4.97
C ILE A 105 0.51 10.78 -4.24
N CYS A 106 0.60 10.68 -2.92
CA CYS A 106 1.29 11.59 -2.00
C CYS A 106 0.77 13.04 -1.94
N HIS A 107 -0.44 13.24 -1.39
CA HIS A 107 -0.76 14.44 -0.62
C HIS A 107 -1.55 14.03 0.62
#